data_AF-A0A937QPE5-F1
#
_entry.id   AF-A0A937QPE5-F1
#
_cell.length_a   1.000
_cell.length_b   1.000
_cell.length_c   1.000
_cell.angle_alpha   90.00
_cell.angle_beta   90.00
_cell.angle_gamma   90.00
#
_symmetry.space_group_name_H-M   'P 1'
#
loop_
_entity.id
_entity.type
_entity.pdbx_description
1 polymer ?
#
loop_
_entity_poly.entity_id
_entity_poly.type
_entity_poly.pdbx_seq_one_letter_code
_entity_poly.pdbx_strand_id
1 'polypeptide(L)'
;MRSRIVLALCISLLLGGLLSAANFRFTGAVSELWSKPDNWREGALPGPGDKAEFVNGVSAVLDSDAGEVKQVAVSAGTSHLTLVDGALVSTNDWTIVGYDGGAEDDRHSLEILGGTFNANARVYIGFTGYGHLVIDRSGVMNLNGQNFGIGENDNGDGIVELRGGALNLNQFPLRIRAGANSSASMDFSGGVMTQAYSDANLDVVNGAIADGTITAYGGMGTVTVATTEDNVLVVKGLHPLNPVPEDGGSIVPGDLALSWTVDQGTLVDVWFGTDPELRGAELIVSKQAVTSAAVTVAPKQSYYWAVDTYAPGAVDPNWGQVFAFTVDNQPPSVNAGDDVATWLDNGSVEVAIAAAVTDLDPTTALWTVISEPNEGTAVIANPAQTETNVTLSAVGAYVLQLEADDGEYKGVDTLTINVFTDHCEAAKSLPGWTALPGDINLDCVVDQLDMDILTENWLGCNGLDCPDPNVP
;
A
#
# COMPACT_ATOMS: atom_id res chain seq x y z
N MET A 1 9.84 39.27 -59.80
CA MET A 1 8.76 38.44 -60.40
C MET A 1 8.59 37.21 -59.53
N ARG A 2 7.36 36.98 -59.07
CA ARG A 2 6.90 35.95 -58.14
C ARG A 2 7.42 34.54 -58.45
N SER A 3 7.90 33.81 -57.44
CA SER A 3 7.83 32.35 -57.43
C SER A 3 6.97 31.93 -56.23
N ARG A 4 5.87 31.22 -56.54
CA ARG A 4 4.89 30.71 -55.59
C ARG A 4 5.33 29.31 -55.19
N ILE A 5 5.62 29.09 -53.91
CA ILE A 5 5.73 27.75 -53.34
C ILE A 5 4.35 27.37 -52.83
N VAL A 6 3.81 26.30 -53.41
CA VAL A 6 2.57 25.64 -53.02
C VAL A 6 2.89 24.78 -51.80
N LEU A 7 2.28 25.09 -50.64
CA LEU A 7 2.29 24.21 -49.49
C LEU A 7 1.13 23.22 -49.66
N ALA A 8 1.45 21.96 -49.97
CA ALA A 8 0.49 20.87 -49.95
C ALA A 8 0.33 20.41 -48.49
N LEU A 9 -0.86 20.66 -47.94
CA LEU A 9 -1.27 20.18 -46.62
C LEU A 9 -1.65 18.70 -46.75
N CYS A 10 -0.73 17.78 -46.44
CA CYS A 10 -1.07 16.37 -46.26
C CYS A 10 -1.75 16.21 -44.89
N ILE A 11 -3.08 16.25 -44.87
CA ILE A 11 -3.87 15.75 -43.74
C ILE A 11 -3.87 14.23 -43.87
N SER A 12 -2.98 13.57 -43.14
CA SER A 12 -3.05 12.15 -42.86
C SER A 12 -4.27 11.93 -41.95
N LEU A 13 -5.40 11.52 -42.55
CA LEU A 13 -6.50 10.90 -41.82
C LEU A 13 -5.97 9.62 -41.18
N LEU A 14 -5.58 9.70 -39.90
CA LEU A 14 -5.51 8.53 -39.02
C LEU A 14 -6.96 8.09 -38.81
N LEU A 15 -7.43 7.16 -39.64
CA LEU A 15 -8.56 6.32 -39.27
C LEU A 15 -8.14 5.56 -38.01
N GLY A 16 -8.53 6.09 -36.84
CA GLY A 16 -8.63 5.31 -35.63
C GLY A 16 -9.62 4.19 -35.92
N GLY A 17 -9.09 3.02 -36.30
CA GLY A 17 -9.86 1.80 -36.33
C GLY A 17 -10.44 1.60 -34.93
N LEU A 18 -11.75 1.39 -34.86
CA LEU A 18 -12.41 0.87 -33.68
C LEU A 18 -11.67 -0.43 -33.29
N LEU A 19 -10.86 -0.37 -32.22
CA LEU A 19 -10.20 -1.53 -31.64
C LEU A 19 -11.30 -2.45 -31.11
N SER A 20 -11.68 -3.44 -31.91
CA SER A 20 -12.38 -4.62 -31.39
C SER A 20 -11.41 -5.36 -30.48
N ALA A 21 -11.88 -5.79 -29.32
CA ALA A 21 -11.09 -6.64 -28.43
C ALA A 21 -10.58 -7.87 -29.20
N ALA A 22 -9.26 -8.04 -29.28
CA ALA A 22 -8.61 -9.20 -29.85
C ALA A 22 -8.08 -10.11 -28.72
N ASN A 23 -8.11 -11.42 -28.95
CA ASN A 23 -7.46 -12.38 -28.06
C ASN A 23 -6.01 -12.54 -28.56
N PHE A 24 -5.08 -11.96 -27.82
CA PHE A 24 -3.65 -12.14 -28.05
C PHE A 24 -3.21 -13.42 -27.37
N ARG A 25 -2.83 -14.42 -28.16
CA ARG A 25 -2.53 -15.75 -27.64
C ARG A 25 -1.04 -15.93 -27.53
N PHE A 26 -0.55 -16.18 -26.32
CA PHE A 26 0.84 -16.55 -26.11
C PHE A 26 1.10 -17.96 -26.65
N THR A 27 2.22 -18.12 -27.34
CA THR A 27 2.64 -19.37 -27.99
C THR A 27 3.97 -19.87 -27.48
N GLY A 28 4.80 -18.98 -26.92
CA GLY A 28 6.18 -19.32 -26.51
C GLY A 28 7.06 -19.84 -27.65
N ALA A 29 6.74 -19.51 -28.90
CA ALA A 29 7.35 -20.13 -30.08
C ALA A 29 8.87 -19.90 -30.19
N VAL A 30 9.38 -18.81 -29.62
CA VAL A 30 10.80 -18.44 -29.63
C VAL A 30 11.42 -18.59 -28.25
N SER A 31 10.70 -18.19 -27.20
CA SER A 31 11.13 -18.26 -25.79
C SER A 31 9.93 -18.14 -24.86
N GLU A 32 10.13 -18.18 -23.55
CA GLU A 32 9.06 -17.94 -22.58
C GLU A 32 8.77 -16.44 -22.34
N LEU A 33 9.56 -15.53 -22.90
CA LEU A 33 9.48 -14.09 -22.58
C LEU A 33 8.24 -13.42 -23.17
N TRP A 34 7.47 -12.73 -22.34
CA TRP A 34 6.32 -11.91 -22.74
C TRP A 34 6.75 -10.80 -23.69
N SER A 35 7.91 -10.17 -23.43
CA SER A 35 8.43 -9.00 -24.16
C SER A 35 8.75 -9.26 -25.64
N LYS A 36 8.68 -10.51 -26.11
CA LYS A 36 8.95 -10.89 -27.50
C LYS A 36 7.67 -10.96 -28.33
N PRO A 37 7.45 -10.05 -29.30
CA PRO A 37 6.30 -10.09 -30.20
C PRO A 37 6.11 -11.43 -30.92
N ASP A 38 7.21 -12.10 -31.29
CA ASP A 38 7.17 -13.40 -31.98
C ASP A 38 6.68 -14.56 -31.10
N ASN A 39 6.57 -14.37 -29.78
CA ASN A 39 5.93 -15.32 -28.89
C ASN A 39 4.41 -15.17 -28.86
N TRP A 40 3.86 -14.11 -29.43
CA TRP A 40 2.43 -13.90 -29.57
C TRP A 40 1.99 -14.30 -30.97
N ARG A 41 0.88 -15.03 -31.07
CA ARG A 41 0.34 -15.49 -32.35
C ARG A 41 0.10 -14.34 -33.33
N GLU A 42 -0.23 -13.17 -32.79
CA GLU A 42 -0.53 -11.95 -33.50
C GLU A 42 0.73 -11.24 -34.02
N GLY A 43 1.93 -11.66 -33.60
CA GLY A 43 3.20 -11.05 -33.98
C GLY A 43 3.43 -9.66 -33.35
N ALA A 44 2.71 -9.36 -32.27
CA ALA A 44 2.73 -8.08 -31.55
C ALA A 44 2.43 -8.32 -30.06
N LEU A 45 2.82 -7.37 -29.20
CA LEU A 45 2.47 -7.40 -27.79
C LEU A 45 1.01 -6.96 -27.59
N PRO A 46 0.28 -7.54 -26.61
CA PRO A 46 -1.07 -7.10 -26.27
C PRO A 46 -1.06 -5.66 -25.72
N GLY A 47 -2.06 -4.86 -26.08
CA GLY A 47 -2.27 -3.52 -25.52
C GLY A 47 -3.59 -3.39 -24.73
N PRO A 48 -4.02 -2.15 -24.40
CA PRO A 48 -5.13 -1.89 -23.48
C PRO A 48 -6.50 -2.44 -23.93
N GLY A 49 -6.66 -2.72 -25.23
CA GLY A 49 -7.88 -3.31 -25.79
C GLY A 49 -7.86 -4.83 -25.90
N ASP A 50 -6.71 -5.45 -25.63
CA ASP A 50 -6.43 -6.84 -25.98
C ASP A 50 -6.42 -7.75 -24.76
N LYS A 51 -6.98 -8.96 -24.92
CA LYS A 51 -6.91 -10.01 -23.90
C LYS A 51 -5.60 -10.79 -24.09
N ALA A 52 -4.75 -10.81 -23.08
CA ALA A 52 -3.60 -11.70 -23.00
C ALA A 52 -4.05 -13.11 -22.57
N GLU A 53 -3.92 -14.08 -23.46
CA GLU A 53 -4.44 -15.44 -23.28
C GLU A 53 -3.32 -16.49 -23.24
N PHE A 54 -3.29 -17.27 -22.15
CA PHE A 54 -2.35 -18.36 -21.88
C PHE A 54 -3.14 -19.67 -21.84
N VAL A 55 -2.89 -20.54 -22.81
CA VAL A 55 -3.69 -21.75 -23.05
C VAL A 55 -2.83 -22.90 -23.59
N ASN A 56 -3.22 -24.12 -23.25
CA ASN A 56 -2.69 -25.38 -23.77
C ASN A 56 -1.19 -25.61 -23.53
N GLY A 57 -0.71 -25.50 -22.29
CA GLY A 57 0.64 -25.95 -21.93
C GLY A 57 1.72 -24.90 -22.05
N VAL A 58 1.37 -23.62 -22.13
CA VAL A 58 2.36 -22.55 -22.30
C VAL A 58 2.87 -22.05 -20.95
N SER A 59 4.16 -21.77 -20.89
CA SER A 59 4.80 -21.06 -19.78
C SER A 59 5.28 -19.71 -20.29
N ALA A 60 4.85 -18.64 -19.63
CA ALA A 60 5.21 -17.28 -19.98
C ALA A 60 5.85 -16.56 -18.80
N VAL A 61 6.89 -15.79 -19.08
CA VAL A 61 7.61 -14.94 -18.13
C VAL A 61 7.42 -13.50 -18.55
N LEU A 62 6.69 -12.72 -17.75
CA LEU A 62 6.66 -11.27 -17.87
C LEU A 62 7.98 -10.72 -17.33
N ASP A 63 8.81 -10.23 -18.23
CA ASP A 63 10.21 -9.84 -18.01
C ASP A 63 10.44 -8.32 -18.08
N SER A 64 9.38 -7.54 -18.23
CA SER A 64 9.44 -6.08 -18.35
C SER A 64 8.10 -5.44 -17.95
N ASP A 65 8.05 -4.10 -18.00
CA ASP A 65 6.79 -3.37 -17.98
C ASP A 65 6.00 -3.64 -19.28
N ALA A 66 4.87 -4.34 -19.17
CA ALA A 66 3.93 -4.58 -20.27
C ALA A 66 2.87 -3.49 -20.39
N GLY A 67 2.85 -2.50 -19.49
CA GLY A 67 1.84 -1.45 -19.44
C GLY A 67 0.46 -2.02 -19.13
N GLU A 68 -0.54 -1.58 -19.90
CA GLU A 68 -1.93 -1.94 -19.70
C GLU A 68 -2.41 -2.93 -20.75
N VAL A 69 -3.08 -4.00 -20.30
CA VAL A 69 -3.82 -4.94 -21.14
C VAL A 69 -5.28 -4.97 -20.70
N LYS A 70 -6.17 -5.47 -21.56
CA LYS A 70 -7.59 -5.54 -21.19
C LYS A 70 -7.82 -6.58 -20.10
N GLN A 71 -7.37 -7.80 -20.35
CA GLN A 71 -7.64 -8.98 -19.55
C GLN A 71 -6.40 -9.87 -19.53
N VAL A 72 -6.21 -10.60 -18.44
CA VAL A 72 -5.27 -11.72 -18.37
C VAL A 72 -6.08 -12.99 -18.10
N ALA A 73 -5.93 -13.97 -19.00
CA ALA A 73 -6.68 -15.23 -18.95
C ALA A 73 -5.72 -16.42 -19.00
N VAL A 74 -5.61 -17.16 -17.90
CA VAL A 74 -4.91 -18.44 -17.83
C VAL A 74 -5.98 -19.53 -17.80
N SER A 75 -6.11 -20.26 -18.90
CA SER A 75 -7.28 -21.11 -19.20
C SER A 75 -6.88 -22.30 -20.06
N ALA A 76 -7.79 -23.25 -20.27
CA ALA A 76 -7.67 -24.43 -21.14
C ALA A 76 -6.34 -25.24 -21.05
N GLY A 77 -6.43 -26.51 -20.67
CA GLY A 77 -5.23 -27.32 -20.39
C GLY A 77 -4.59 -26.87 -19.08
N THR A 78 -3.26 -26.78 -19.01
CA THR A 78 -2.53 -26.14 -17.89
C THR A 78 -1.56 -25.13 -18.47
N SER A 79 -1.42 -23.95 -17.89
CA SER A 79 -0.51 -22.90 -18.37
C SER A 79 -0.04 -22.07 -17.18
N HIS A 80 1.12 -21.43 -17.32
CA HIS A 80 1.79 -20.71 -16.24
C HIS A 80 2.19 -19.31 -16.70
N LEU A 81 1.97 -18.32 -15.84
CA LEU A 81 2.42 -16.95 -16.02
C LEU A 81 3.23 -16.54 -14.80
N THR A 82 4.50 -16.17 -15.00
CA THR A 82 5.40 -15.69 -13.95
C THR A 82 5.78 -14.25 -14.22
N LEU A 83 5.65 -13.37 -13.22
CA LEU A 83 6.16 -12.01 -13.22
C LEU A 83 7.44 -11.99 -12.39
N VAL A 84 8.54 -11.54 -12.98
CA VAL A 84 9.84 -11.44 -12.29
C VAL A 84 10.09 -10.02 -11.74
N ASP A 85 11.14 -9.84 -10.95
CA ASP A 85 11.57 -8.55 -10.41
C ASP A 85 11.56 -7.43 -11.47
N GLY A 86 10.88 -6.33 -11.15
CA GLY A 86 10.76 -5.16 -12.01
C GLY A 86 9.74 -5.30 -13.16
N ALA A 87 9.09 -6.46 -13.32
CA ALA A 87 7.99 -6.62 -14.24
C ALA A 87 6.73 -5.90 -13.75
N LEU A 88 5.96 -5.34 -14.69
CA LEU A 88 4.70 -4.65 -14.37
C LEU A 88 3.64 -4.96 -15.42
N VAL A 89 2.42 -5.23 -14.97
CA VAL A 89 1.24 -5.28 -15.85
C VAL A 89 0.03 -4.72 -15.13
N SER A 90 -0.81 -3.99 -15.86
CA SER A 90 -2.10 -3.50 -15.39
C SER A 90 -3.23 -4.08 -16.24
N THR A 91 -4.31 -4.55 -15.62
CA THR A 91 -5.53 -4.97 -16.32
C THR A 91 -6.65 -3.96 -16.11
N ASN A 92 -7.45 -3.67 -17.14
CA ASN A 92 -8.61 -2.74 -17.04
C ASN A 92 -9.98 -3.45 -17.02
N ASP A 93 -9.97 -4.77 -17.15
CA ASP A 93 -11.10 -5.67 -17.02
C ASP A 93 -10.59 -6.93 -16.28
N TRP A 94 -11.36 -8.00 -16.26
CA TRP A 94 -11.09 -9.14 -15.39
C TRP A 94 -9.74 -9.83 -15.62
N THR A 95 -9.20 -10.38 -14.53
CA THR A 95 -8.08 -11.32 -14.52
C THR A 95 -8.58 -12.65 -13.98
N ILE A 96 -8.37 -13.74 -14.73
CA ILE A 96 -8.82 -15.07 -14.30
C ILE A 96 -7.71 -16.09 -14.52
N VAL A 97 -7.38 -16.81 -13.44
CA VAL A 97 -6.45 -17.95 -13.43
C VAL A 97 -7.25 -19.20 -13.12
N GLY A 98 -7.22 -20.18 -14.03
CA GLY A 98 -8.14 -21.32 -13.95
C GLY A 98 -9.55 -20.93 -14.37
N TYR A 99 -9.68 -20.24 -15.52
CA TYR A 99 -10.98 -19.91 -16.11
C TYR A 99 -11.80 -21.20 -16.29
N ASP A 100 -11.16 -22.19 -16.91
CA ASP A 100 -11.52 -23.60 -17.05
C ASP A 100 -10.20 -24.40 -17.09
N GLY A 101 -10.27 -25.74 -17.07
CA GLY A 101 -9.07 -26.56 -17.16
C GLY A 101 -8.26 -26.63 -15.86
N GLY A 102 -6.99 -26.99 -15.98
CA GLY A 102 -6.10 -27.40 -14.90
C GLY A 102 -6.48 -28.76 -14.29
N ALA A 103 -5.62 -29.24 -13.41
CA ALA A 103 -5.84 -30.42 -12.59
C ALA A 103 -5.33 -30.17 -11.16
N GLU A 104 -5.76 -31.00 -10.20
CA GLU A 104 -5.35 -30.90 -8.79
C GLU A 104 -3.83 -30.89 -8.62
N ASP A 105 -3.14 -31.78 -9.34
CA ASP A 105 -1.68 -31.93 -9.34
C ASP A 105 -0.94 -31.04 -10.38
N ASP A 106 -1.68 -30.30 -11.21
CA ASP A 106 -1.13 -29.50 -12.31
C ASP A 106 -2.06 -28.30 -12.61
N ARG A 107 -1.97 -27.29 -11.75
CA ARG A 107 -2.89 -26.14 -11.74
C ARG A 107 -2.38 -25.05 -12.67
N HIS A 108 -3.30 -24.24 -13.21
CA HIS A 108 -2.89 -22.97 -13.82
C HIS A 108 -2.24 -22.09 -12.76
N SER A 109 -1.09 -21.49 -13.06
CA SER A 109 -0.41 -20.60 -12.11
C SER A 109 -0.27 -19.17 -12.62
N LEU A 110 -0.46 -18.24 -11.69
CA LEU A 110 0.06 -16.88 -11.74
C LEU A 110 1.04 -16.72 -10.58
N GLU A 111 2.31 -16.49 -10.89
CA GLU A 111 3.36 -16.29 -9.90
C GLU A 111 3.87 -14.86 -10.00
N ILE A 112 3.88 -14.13 -8.89
CA ILE A 112 4.40 -12.77 -8.81
C ILE A 112 5.63 -12.81 -7.92
N LEU A 113 6.79 -12.90 -8.55
CA LEU A 113 8.10 -13.03 -7.93
C LEU A 113 8.84 -11.70 -8.08
N GLY A 114 8.52 -10.74 -7.22
CA GLY A 114 9.09 -9.38 -7.23
C GLY A 114 8.56 -8.42 -8.30
N GLY A 115 7.66 -8.87 -9.17
CA GLY A 115 6.91 -8.00 -10.09
C GLY A 115 5.70 -7.31 -9.44
N THR A 116 5.02 -6.45 -10.20
CA THR A 116 3.76 -5.79 -9.79
C THR A 116 2.63 -6.12 -10.77
N PHE A 117 1.52 -6.64 -10.23
CA PHE A 117 0.28 -6.87 -10.97
C PHE A 117 -0.82 -5.92 -10.46
N ASN A 118 -1.25 -4.97 -11.29
CA ASN A 118 -2.34 -4.05 -10.96
C ASN A 118 -3.64 -4.51 -11.62
N ALA A 119 -4.54 -5.11 -10.86
CA ALA A 119 -5.84 -5.55 -11.33
C ALA A 119 -6.90 -4.45 -11.13
N ASN A 120 -7.26 -3.69 -12.18
CA ASN A 120 -8.29 -2.64 -12.07
C ASN A 120 -9.73 -3.15 -12.25
N ALA A 121 -9.93 -4.47 -12.16
CA ALA A 121 -11.22 -5.12 -12.06
C ALA A 121 -11.06 -6.45 -11.30
N ARG A 122 -12.08 -7.31 -11.34
CA ARG A 122 -12.10 -8.57 -10.58
C ARG A 122 -10.93 -9.50 -10.91
N VAL A 123 -10.40 -10.15 -9.89
CA VAL A 123 -9.42 -11.23 -9.99
C VAL A 123 -10.06 -12.51 -9.47
N TYR A 124 -10.05 -13.58 -10.26
CA TYR A 124 -10.50 -14.90 -9.82
C TYR A 124 -9.40 -15.94 -9.95
N ILE A 125 -9.14 -16.64 -8.85
CA ILE A 125 -8.25 -17.78 -8.77
C ILE A 125 -9.11 -19.02 -8.59
N GLY A 126 -9.10 -19.90 -9.59
CA GLY A 126 -10.01 -21.04 -9.67
C GLY A 126 -11.44 -20.59 -9.94
N PHE A 127 -11.74 -20.22 -11.19
CA PHE A 127 -13.08 -19.78 -11.57
C PHE A 127 -14.01 -20.99 -11.76
N THR A 128 -13.86 -21.74 -12.87
CA THR A 128 -14.50 -23.07 -13.04
C THR A 128 -13.49 -24.20 -13.14
N GLY A 129 -12.19 -23.87 -13.18
CA GLY A 129 -11.09 -24.82 -13.21
C GLY A 129 -10.17 -24.65 -12.00
N TYR A 130 -8.96 -25.20 -12.13
CA TYR A 130 -7.93 -25.17 -11.08
C TYR A 130 -6.98 -23.98 -11.29
N GLY A 131 -7.00 -23.04 -10.35
CA GLY A 131 -6.12 -21.88 -10.35
C GLY A 131 -5.23 -21.81 -9.11
N HIS A 132 -4.04 -21.26 -9.28
CA HIS A 132 -3.05 -21.06 -8.24
C HIS A 132 -2.42 -19.67 -8.39
N LEU A 133 -2.45 -18.88 -7.33
CA LEU A 133 -1.72 -17.63 -7.23
C LEU A 133 -0.61 -17.77 -6.20
N VAL A 134 0.62 -17.42 -6.57
CA VAL A 134 1.75 -17.30 -5.65
C VAL A 134 2.24 -15.86 -5.67
N ILE A 135 2.40 -15.25 -4.48
CA ILE A 135 3.11 -13.98 -4.31
C ILE A 135 4.31 -14.24 -3.40
N ASP A 136 5.49 -13.86 -3.90
CA ASP A 136 6.76 -14.14 -3.25
C ASP A 136 7.81 -13.07 -3.64
N ARG A 137 8.97 -13.04 -2.98
CA ARG A 137 10.12 -12.19 -3.31
C ARG A 137 9.74 -10.71 -3.50
N SER A 138 8.99 -10.15 -2.55
CA SER A 138 8.47 -8.76 -2.61
C SER A 138 7.49 -8.48 -3.76
N GLY A 139 6.96 -9.51 -4.42
CA GLY A 139 5.92 -9.36 -5.44
C GLY A 139 4.68 -8.67 -4.88
N VAL A 140 4.00 -7.91 -5.73
CA VAL A 140 2.81 -7.15 -5.33
C VAL A 140 1.65 -7.41 -6.28
N MET A 141 0.49 -7.75 -5.72
CA MET A 141 -0.78 -7.66 -6.43
C MET A 141 -1.65 -6.56 -5.81
N ASN A 142 -2.06 -5.60 -6.62
CA ASN A 142 -3.00 -4.54 -6.22
C ASN A 142 -4.35 -4.78 -6.88
N LEU A 143 -5.40 -4.95 -6.08
CA LEU A 143 -6.77 -4.96 -6.56
C LEU A 143 -7.35 -3.54 -6.49
N ASN A 144 -7.51 -2.94 -7.66
CA ASN A 144 -8.06 -1.59 -7.82
C ASN A 144 -9.49 -1.61 -8.36
N GLY A 145 -10.12 -2.79 -8.49
CA GLY A 145 -11.52 -2.90 -8.93
C GLY A 145 -12.24 -4.18 -8.50
N GLN A 146 -13.55 -4.06 -8.26
CA GLN A 146 -14.51 -5.16 -8.06
C GLN A 146 -14.21 -6.14 -6.92
N ASN A 147 -13.80 -7.39 -7.18
CA ASN A 147 -13.74 -8.46 -6.18
C ASN A 147 -12.47 -9.30 -6.37
N PHE A 148 -11.91 -9.82 -5.28
CA PHE A 148 -10.96 -10.93 -5.33
C PHE A 148 -11.69 -12.22 -4.96
N GLY A 149 -11.69 -13.22 -5.84
CA GLY A 149 -12.40 -14.49 -5.62
C GLY A 149 -11.46 -15.69 -5.64
N ILE A 150 -11.68 -16.64 -4.71
CA ILE A 150 -10.97 -17.92 -4.62
C ILE A 150 -12.01 -19.04 -4.64
N GLY A 151 -11.95 -19.92 -5.64
CA GLY A 151 -13.01 -20.92 -5.87
C GLY A 151 -14.34 -20.23 -6.17
N GLU A 152 -14.39 -19.45 -7.25
CA GLU A 152 -15.44 -18.45 -7.47
C GLU A 152 -16.76 -19.04 -8.02
N ASN A 153 -16.69 -20.04 -8.91
CA ASN A 153 -17.86 -20.62 -9.57
C ASN A 153 -17.95 -22.13 -9.31
N ASP A 154 -19.00 -22.77 -9.83
CA ASP A 154 -19.25 -24.20 -9.64
C ASP A 154 -18.03 -25.05 -10.03
N ASN A 155 -17.56 -25.88 -9.10
CA ASN A 155 -16.36 -26.71 -9.20
C ASN A 155 -15.03 -25.94 -9.38
N GLY A 156 -15.03 -24.61 -9.21
CA GLY A 156 -13.81 -23.82 -9.20
C GLY A 156 -12.92 -24.18 -8.02
N ASP A 157 -11.63 -24.35 -8.26
CA ASP A 157 -10.66 -24.73 -7.24
C ASP A 157 -9.50 -23.72 -7.23
N GLY A 158 -9.49 -22.86 -6.21
CA GLY A 158 -8.51 -21.78 -6.08
C GLY A 158 -7.55 -21.99 -4.92
N ILE A 159 -6.25 -21.83 -5.16
CA ILE A 159 -5.21 -21.78 -4.13
C ILE A 159 -4.50 -20.44 -4.21
N VAL A 160 -4.30 -19.79 -3.07
CA VAL A 160 -3.47 -18.59 -2.95
C VAL A 160 -2.38 -18.82 -1.91
N GLU A 161 -1.13 -18.54 -2.28
CA GLU A 161 0.00 -18.63 -1.36
C GLU A 161 0.72 -17.29 -1.29
N LEU A 162 0.75 -16.73 -0.09
CA LEU A 162 1.52 -15.54 0.25
C LEU A 162 2.76 -16.04 0.98
N ARG A 163 3.84 -16.26 0.20
CA ARG A 163 5.16 -16.69 0.70
C ARG A 163 6.04 -15.49 1.04
N GLY A 164 5.72 -14.35 0.44
CA GLY A 164 6.34 -13.04 0.63
C GLY A 164 5.48 -11.97 -0.02
N GLY A 165 5.98 -10.73 -0.05
CA GLY A 165 5.31 -9.65 -0.78
C GLY A 165 3.92 -9.27 -0.24
N ALA A 166 3.08 -8.71 -1.09
CA ALA A 166 1.79 -8.13 -0.68
C ALA A 166 0.63 -8.40 -1.65
N LEU A 167 -0.53 -8.78 -1.08
CA LEU A 167 -1.84 -8.76 -1.73
C LEU A 167 -2.67 -7.59 -1.17
N ASN A 168 -2.84 -6.54 -1.95
CA ASN A 168 -3.56 -5.34 -1.54
C ASN A 168 -4.96 -5.35 -2.13
N LEU A 169 -5.96 -5.68 -1.31
CA LEU A 169 -7.36 -5.75 -1.73
C LEU A 169 -8.06 -4.38 -1.74
N ASN A 170 -7.45 -3.36 -1.13
CA ASN A 170 -8.04 -2.02 -0.98
C ASN A 170 -9.48 -2.13 -0.43
N GLN A 171 -10.43 -1.37 -0.98
CA GLN A 171 -11.84 -1.39 -0.56
C GLN A 171 -12.65 -2.59 -1.08
N PHE A 172 -12.04 -3.50 -1.84
CA PHE A 172 -12.76 -4.50 -2.60
C PHE A 172 -12.91 -5.81 -1.83
N PRO A 173 -14.08 -6.47 -1.88
CA PRO A 173 -14.36 -7.66 -1.10
C PRO A 173 -13.53 -8.88 -1.53
N LEU A 174 -13.15 -9.67 -0.54
CA LEU A 174 -12.68 -11.05 -0.69
C LEU A 174 -13.90 -11.98 -0.77
N ARG A 175 -13.94 -12.87 -1.76
CA ARG A 175 -14.97 -13.89 -1.93
C ARG A 175 -14.33 -15.27 -1.92
N ILE A 176 -14.89 -16.16 -1.13
CA ILE A 176 -14.35 -17.51 -0.92
C ILE A 176 -15.49 -18.50 -1.17
N ARG A 177 -15.24 -19.51 -2.02
CA ARG A 177 -16.18 -20.62 -2.30
C ARG A 177 -17.57 -20.15 -2.69
N ALA A 178 -17.62 -19.31 -3.71
CA ALA A 178 -18.87 -18.69 -4.13
C ALA A 178 -19.77 -19.59 -4.98
N GLY A 179 -19.22 -20.66 -5.57
CA GLY A 179 -19.95 -21.64 -6.37
C GLY A 179 -20.27 -22.94 -5.63
N ALA A 180 -21.08 -23.79 -6.24
CA ALA A 180 -21.32 -25.14 -5.74
C ALA A 180 -20.11 -26.05 -5.94
N ASN A 181 -19.77 -26.88 -4.94
CA ASN A 181 -18.60 -27.78 -4.97
C ASN A 181 -17.27 -27.07 -5.25
N SER A 182 -17.18 -25.76 -5.02
CA SER A 182 -15.93 -25.03 -5.17
C SER A 182 -15.00 -25.27 -3.98
N SER A 183 -13.70 -25.29 -4.24
CA SER A 183 -12.64 -25.37 -3.22
C SER A 183 -11.85 -24.07 -3.19
N ALA A 184 -11.38 -23.72 -1.99
CA ALA A 184 -10.55 -22.55 -1.77
C ALA A 184 -9.56 -22.84 -0.65
N SER A 185 -8.31 -22.41 -0.83
CA SER A 185 -7.33 -22.27 0.24
C SER A 185 -6.52 -20.99 0.06
N MET A 186 -6.08 -20.44 1.18
CA MET A 186 -5.11 -19.35 1.23
C MET A 186 -4.13 -19.61 2.37
N ASP A 187 -2.84 -19.66 2.08
CA ASP A 187 -1.80 -19.86 3.10
C ASP A 187 -0.85 -18.67 3.18
N PHE A 188 -0.58 -18.24 4.41
CA PHE A 188 0.43 -17.26 4.75
C PHE A 188 1.67 -17.98 5.30
N SER A 189 2.64 -18.23 4.44
CA SER A 189 3.98 -18.71 4.83
C SER A 189 5.03 -17.59 4.81
N GLY A 190 4.54 -16.36 4.60
CA GLY A 190 5.20 -15.07 4.70
C GLY A 190 4.23 -14.00 4.20
N GLY A 191 4.76 -12.86 3.76
CA GLY A 191 3.98 -11.81 3.08
C GLY A 191 2.83 -11.22 3.90
N VAL A 192 1.97 -10.47 3.22
CA VAL A 192 0.84 -9.78 3.86
C VAL A 192 -0.35 -9.64 2.90
N MET A 193 -1.56 -9.71 3.45
CA MET A 193 -2.76 -9.23 2.78
C MET A 193 -3.26 -7.98 3.50
N THR A 194 -3.57 -6.93 2.74
CA THR A 194 -4.20 -5.71 3.26
C THR A 194 -5.58 -5.51 2.65
N GLN A 195 -6.52 -4.98 3.43
CA GLN A 195 -7.88 -4.70 2.96
C GLN A 195 -8.48 -3.55 3.79
N ALA A 196 -9.30 -2.70 3.20
CA ALA A 196 -10.03 -1.68 3.96
C ALA A 196 -10.94 -2.35 4.99
N TYR A 197 -10.93 -1.81 6.21
CA TYR A 197 -11.78 -2.28 7.28
C TYR A 197 -13.25 -2.03 6.95
N SER A 198 -14.03 -3.09 7.12
CA SER A 198 -15.46 -3.05 7.37
C SER A 198 -15.81 -4.30 8.16
N ASP A 199 -16.89 -4.27 8.94
CA ASP A 199 -17.33 -5.45 9.69
C ASP A 199 -17.55 -6.65 8.75
N ALA A 200 -18.08 -6.41 7.55
CA ALA A 200 -18.28 -7.45 6.53
C ALA A 200 -16.96 -8.07 6.03
N ASN A 201 -15.93 -7.27 5.79
CA ASN A 201 -14.62 -7.78 5.37
C ASN A 201 -13.95 -8.57 6.50
N LEU A 202 -14.01 -8.04 7.72
CA LEU A 202 -13.47 -8.70 8.91
C LEU A 202 -14.15 -10.05 9.16
N ASP A 203 -15.47 -10.12 9.02
CA ASP A 203 -16.25 -11.35 9.17
C ASP A 203 -15.86 -12.42 8.15
N VAL A 204 -15.64 -12.03 6.88
CA VAL A 204 -15.19 -12.96 5.83
C VAL A 204 -13.82 -13.54 6.18
N VAL A 205 -12.86 -12.69 6.55
CA VAL A 205 -11.50 -13.13 6.92
C VAL A 205 -11.55 -14.06 8.14
N ASN A 206 -12.21 -13.64 9.22
CA ASN A 206 -12.30 -14.43 10.46
C ASN A 206 -13.05 -15.76 10.25
N GLY A 207 -14.11 -15.75 9.45
CA GLY A 207 -14.85 -16.97 9.10
C GLY A 207 -13.98 -17.97 8.34
N ALA A 208 -13.19 -17.49 7.39
CA ALA A 208 -12.28 -18.31 6.60
C ALA A 208 -11.05 -18.81 7.40
N ILE A 209 -10.62 -18.07 8.43
CA ILE A 209 -9.63 -18.58 9.40
C ILE A 209 -10.27 -19.69 10.25
N ALA A 210 -11.48 -19.48 10.75
CA ALA A 210 -12.16 -20.41 11.65
C ALA A 210 -12.51 -21.76 10.98
N ASP A 211 -12.80 -21.76 9.68
CA ASP A 211 -13.09 -22.99 8.92
C ASP A 211 -11.84 -23.64 8.28
N GLY A 212 -10.66 -23.07 8.51
CA GLY A 212 -9.38 -23.57 8.01
C GLY A 212 -9.10 -23.29 6.53
N THR A 213 -9.87 -22.42 5.89
CA THR A 213 -9.61 -21.97 4.51
C THR A 213 -8.40 -21.05 4.43
N ILE A 214 -8.24 -20.16 5.41
CA ILE A 214 -7.06 -19.33 5.59
C ILE A 214 -6.19 -19.94 6.68
N THR A 215 -4.97 -20.32 6.31
CA THR A 215 -3.98 -20.90 7.22
C THR A 215 -2.67 -20.11 7.21
N ALA A 216 -1.80 -20.43 8.16
CA ALA A 216 -0.43 -19.93 8.16
C ALA A 216 0.53 -21.11 8.21
N TYR A 217 1.59 -21.06 7.40
CA TYR A 217 2.65 -22.07 7.37
C TYR A 217 2.10 -23.51 7.23
N GLY A 218 1.20 -23.72 6.27
CA GLY A 218 0.55 -25.01 6.02
C GLY A 218 -0.31 -25.50 7.19
N GLY A 219 -0.82 -24.58 8.01
CA GLY A 219 -1.63 -24.88 9.20
C GLY A 219 -0.82 -25.15 10.48
N MET A 220 0.51 -25.06 10.43
CA MET A 220 1.34 -25.13 11.64
C MET A 220 1.38 -23.80 12.38
N GLY A 221 1.30 -22.68 11.65
CA GLY A 221 1.37 -21.34 12.18
C GLY A 221 0.03 -20.79 12.66
N THR A 222 0.05 -19.54 13.09
CA THR A 222 -1.15 -18.79 13.49
C THR A 222 -1.40 -17.63 12.55
N VAL A 223 -2.63 -17.47 12.07
CA VAL A 223 -3.02 -16.29 11.28
C VAL A 223 -3.36 -15.16 12.24
N THR A 224 -2.80 -13.97 12.02
CA THR A 224 -3.14 -12.77 12.77
C THR A 224 -3.92 -11.80 11.90
N VAL A 225 -4.85 -11.09 12.53
CA VAL A 225 -5.66 -10.04 11.92
C VAL A 225 -5.55 -8.81 12.81
N ALA A 226 -4.95 -7.74 12.29
CA ALA A 226 -4.82 -6.46 12.97
C ALA A 226 -5.56 -5.37 12.19
N THR A 227 -6.01 -4.32 12.87
CA THR A 227 -6.55 -3.11 12.23
C THR A 227 -5.60 -1.95 12.53
N THR A 228 -5.16 -1.23 11.49
CA THR A 228 -4.34 -0.03 11.64
C THR A 228 -5.18 1.18 12.04
N GLU A 229 -4.52 2.28 12.42
CA GLU A 229 -5.19 3.56 12.70
C GLU A 229 -5.96 4.11 11.48
N ASP A 230 -5.47 3.79 10.28
CA ASP A 230 -6.09 4.16 8.99
C ASP A 230 -7.26 3.26 8.57
N ASN A 231 -7.79 2.44 9.49
CA ASN A 231 -8.86 1.48 9.19
C ASN A 231 -8.48 0.49 8.07
N VAL A 232 -7.26 -0.04 8.10
CA VAL A 232 -6.83 -1.12 7.20
C VAL A 232 -6.68 -2.42 8.00
N LEU A 233 -7.38 -3.46 7.55
CA LEU A 233 -7.15 -4.84 7.98
C LEU A 233 -5.82 -5.32 7.42
N VAL A 234 -4.97 -5.85 8.29
CA VAL A 234 -3.68 -6.45 7.97
C VAL A 234 -3.73 -7.91 8.42
N VAL A 235 -3.62 -8.83 7.46
CA VAL A 235 -3.64 -10.27 7.70
C VAL A 235 -2.27 -10.86 7.36
N LYS A 236 -1.70 -11.61 8.31
CA LYS A 236 -0.37 -12.22 8.19
C LYS A 236 -0.33 -13.60 8.85
N GLY A 237 0.66 -14.41 8.47
CA GLY A 237 0.98 -15.66 9.14
C GLY A 237 2.12 -15.46 10.14
N LEU A 238 2.00 -16.06 11.32
CA LEU A 238 3.08 -16.16 12.31
C LEU A 238 3.55 -17.61 12.42
N HIS A 239 4.86 -17.81 12.22
CA HIS A 239 5.48 -19.11 12.37
C HIS A 239 5.55 -19.49 13.86
N PRO A 240 5.39 -20.77 14.26
CA PRO A 240 5.48 -21.18 15.67
C PRO A 240 6.82 -20.90 16.35
N LEU A 241 7.90 -20.83 15.55
CA LEU A 241 9.22 -20.40 16.05
C LEU A 241 9.24 -18.91 16.43
N ASN A 242 8.23 -18.11 16.05
CA ASN A 242 8.18 -16.67 16.30
C ASN A 242 9.54 -15.98 16.05
N PRO A 243 10.07 -16.08 14.81
CA PRO A 243 11.40 -15.61 14.49
C PRO A 243 11.51 -14.10 14.68
N VAL A 244 12.64 -13.65 15.22
CA VAL A 244 13.04 -12.23 15.25
C VAL A 244 14.41 -12.13 14.60
N PRO A 245 14.60 -11.32 13.53
CA PRO A 245 13.57 -10.59 12.80
C PRO A 245 12.43 -11.48 12.30
N GLU A 246 11.22 -10.90 12.23
CA GLU A 246 10.09 -11.56 11.61
C GLU A 246 10.40 -11.91 10.15
N ASP A 247 9.78 -12.98 9.65
CA ASP A 247 9.94 -13.40 8.26
C ASP A 247 9.39 -12.34 7.29
N GLY A 248 10.20 -11.92 6.33
CA GLY A 248 9.95 -10.77 5.47
C GLY A 248 10.15 -9.40 6.14
N GLY A 249 10.72 -9.36 7.35
CA GLY A 249 10.95 -8.11 8.10
C GLY A 249 11.99 -7.19 7.45
N SER A 250 11.97 -5.91 7.87
CA SER A 250 12.98 -4.90 7.50
C SER A 250 13.70 -4.41 8.74
N ILE A 251 15.03 -4.39 8.70
CA ILE A 251 15.90 -4.14 9.83
C ILE A 251 16.95 -3.09 9.46
N VAL A 252 17.39 -2.29 10.43
CA VAL A 252 18.49 -1.34 10.23
C VAL A 252 19.87 -2.04 10.31
N PRO A 253 20.88 -1.55 9.59
CA PRO A 253 22.21 -2.18 9.59
C PRO A 253 22.89 -2.19 10.96
N GLY A 254 23.79 -3.15 11.19
CA GLY A 254 24.60 -3.24 12.40
C GLY A 254 24.49 -4.57 13.14
N ASP A 255 24.70 -4.53 14.46
CA ASP A 255 24.62 -5.72 15.32
C ASP A 255 23.16 -6.08 15.58
N LEU A 256 22.83 -7.35 15.34
CA LEU A 256 21.48 -7.90 15.42
C LEU A 256 21.48 -9.19 16.23
N ALA A 257 20.48 -9.35 17.10
CA ALA A 257 20.22 -10.62 17.76
C ALA A 257 19.07 -11.34 17.03
N LEU A 258 19.39 -12.45 16.37
CA LEU A 258 18.38 -13.41 15.95
C LEU A 258 17.78 -14.06 17.19
N SER A 259 16.47 -14.27 17.24
CA SER A 259 15.82 -15.03 18.32
C SER A 259 14.63 -15.85 17.84
N TRP A 260 14.32 -16.93 18.55
CA TRP A 260 13.28 -17.89 18.20
C TRP A 260 12.72 -18.58 19.45
N THR A 261 11.56 -19.21 19.29
CA THR A 261 10.81 -19.90 20.32
C THR A 261 10.87 -21.40 20.12
N VAL A 262 11.40 -22.11 21.12
CA VAL A 262 11.43 -23.58 21.19
C VAL A 262 11.21 -24.02 22.63
N ASP A 263 10.85 -25.28 22.83
CA ASP A 263 10.73 -25.86 24.18
C ASP A 263 12.08 -25.80 24.91
N GLN A 264 12.04 -25.60 26.23
CA GLN A 264 13.23 -25.47 27.06
C GLN A 264 14.14 -26.71 26.92
N GLY A 265 15.41 -26.49 26.58
CA GLY A 265 16.40 -27.55 26.42
C GLY A 265 16.44 -28.19 25.03
N THR A 266 15.59 -27.75 24.10
CA THR A 266 15.67 -28.14 22.68
C THR A 266 17.03 -27.72 22.12
N LEU A 267 17.79 -28.69 21.60
CA LEU A 267 19.04 -28.39 20.89
C LEU A 267 18.70 -27.88 19.50
N VAL A 268 19.42 -26.87 19.04
CA VAL A 268 19.24 -26.29 17.71
C VAL A 268 20.56 -26.14 16.96
N ASP A 269 20.46 -26.24 15.64
CA ASP A 269 21.43 -25.67 14.71
C ASP A 269 20.84 -24.40 14.09
N VAL A 270 21.66 -23.36 13.92
CA VAL A 270 21.21 -22.10 13.32
C VAL A 270 22.13 -21.75 12.17
N TRP A 271 21.52 -21.63 10.99
CA TRP A 271 22.19 -21.29 9.74
C TRP A 271 21.90 -19.84 9.38
N PHE A 272 22.91 -19.12 8.92
CA PHE A 272 22.78 -17.71 8.54
C PHE A 272 23.57 -17.42 7.26
N GLY A 273 22.95 -16.75 6.30
CA GLY A 273 23.58 -16.44 5.02
C GLY A 273 22.82 -15.41 4.20
N THR A 274 23.25 -15.23 2.95
CA THR A 274 22.69 -14.26 2.00
C THR A 274 22.08 -14.93 0.76
N ASP A 275 22.04 -16.27 0.74
CA ASP A 275 21.44 -17.06 -0.33
C ASP A 275 20.09 -17.61 0.16
N PRO A 276 19.00 -17.48 -0.63
CA PRO A 276 17.65 -17.91 -0.23
C PRO A 276 17.53 -19.42 0.00
N GLU A 277 18.43 -20.22 -0.56
CA GLU A 277 18.49 -21.67 -0.31
C GLU A 277 19.54 -22.03 0.75
N LEU A 278 20.07 -21.03 1.48
CA LEU A 278 21.14 -21.16 2.46
C LEU A 278 22.40 -21.86 1.90
N ARG A 279 22.63 -21.76 0.59
CA ARG A 279 23.83 -22.31 -0.04
C ARG A 279 25.07 -21.56 0.47
N GLY A 280 25.95 -22.28 1.15
CA GLY A 280 27.15 -21.69 1.75
C GLY A 280 26.88 -20.84 3.00
N ALA A 281 25.70 -20.98 3.62
CA ALA A 281 25.39 -20.35 4.89
C ALA A 281 26.35 -20.82 6.01
N GLU A 282 26.62 -19.93 6.95
CA GLU A 282 27.41 -20.21 8.14
C GLU A 282 26.55 -20.88 9.21
N LEU A 283 27.07 -21.94 9.83
CA LEU A 283 26.48 -22.55 11.02
C LEU A 283 26.91 -21.76 12.26
N ILE A 284 26.10 -20.79 12.67
CA ILE A 284 26.42 -19.86 13.77
C ILE A 284 26.11 -20.44 15.16
N VAL A 285 25.21 -21.42 15.24
CA VAL A 285 24.96 -22.22 16.44
C VAL A 285 24.99 -23.68 16.04
N SER A 286 25.77 -24.50 16.75
CA SER A 286 25.85 -25.94 16.51
C SER A 286 25.43 -26.76 17.72
N LYS A 287 24.25 -27.37 17.62
CA LYS A 287 23.64 -28.32 18.56
C LYS A 287 23.65 -27.84 20.00
N GLN A 288 23.17 -26.62 20.23
CA GLN A 288 23.10 -25.98 21.56
C GLN A 288 21.67 -25.69 21.97
N ALA A 289 21.40 -25.69 23.28
CA ALA A 289 20.12 -25.28 23.85
C ALA A 289 20.09 -23.76 24.09
N VAL A 290 19.92 -23.00 23.02
CA VAL A 290 19.82 -21.52 23.02
C VAL A 290 18.62 -21.06 22.20
N THR A 291 18.13 -19.85 22.48
CA THR A 291 16.98 -19.22 21.81
C THR A 291 17.35 -17.91 21.12
N SER A 292 18.63 -17.61 21.00
CA SER A 292 19.14 -16.42 20.34
C SER A 292 20.58 -16.58 19.86
N ALA A 293 20.93 -15.88 18.79
CA ALA A 293 22.30 -15.78 18.27
C ALA A 293 22.58 -14.36 17.77
N ALA A 294 23.79 -13.84 18.01
CA ALA A 294 24.18 -12.53 17.52
C ALA A 294 24.82 -12.63 16.12
N VAL A 295 24.48 -11.70 15.24
CA VAL A 295 25.02 -11.54 13.89
C VAL A 295 25.27 -10.06 13.62
N THR A 296 26.08 -9.74 12.61
CA THR A 296 26.23 -8.37 12.11
C THR A 296 25.74 -8.32 10.68
N VAL A 297 24.90 -7.35 10.37
CA VAL A 297 24.24 -7.20 9.06
C VAL A 297 24.65 -5.91 8.36
N ALA A 298 24.84 -6.01 7.04
CA ALA A 298 25.22 -4.89 6.18
C ALA A 298 23.98 -4.24 5.52
N PRO A 299 24.02 -2.94 5.20
CA PRO A 299 22.95 -2.27 4.48
C PRO A 299 22.77 -2.83 3.06
N LYS A 300 21.57 -2.65 2.51
CA LYS A 300 21.18 -3.03 1.13
C LYS A 300 21.38 -4.51 0.83
N GLN A 301 21.11 -5.34 1.83
CA GLN A 301 21.34 -6.77 1.74
C GLN A 301 20.15 -7.54 2.31
N SER A 302 19.73 -8.59 1.60
CA SER A 302 18.81 -9.58 2.14
C SER A 302 19.60 -10.68 2.84
N TYR A 303 19.11 -11.11 3.99
CA TYR A 303 19.64 -12.21 4.77
C TYR A 303 18.59 -13.30 4.93
N TYR A 304 19.08 -14.53 5.04
CA TYR A 304 18.30 -15.74 5.17
C TYR A 304 18.84 -16.58 6.30
N TRP A 305 17.96 -17.19 7.07
CA TRP A 305 18.36 -18.00 8.21
C TRP A 305 17.35 -19.08 8.54
N ALA A 306 17.80 -20.16 9.17
CA ALA A 306 16.93 -21.27 9.57
C ALA A 306 17.33 -21.78 10.96
N VAL A 307 16.34 -22.32 11.67
CA VAL A 307 16.52 -22.99 12.96
C VAL A 307 16.11 -24.45 12.82
N ASP A 308 17.11 -25.32 12.79
CA ASP A 308 16.92 -26.76 12.79
C ASP A 308 16.81 -27.25 14.23
N THR A 309 15.81 -28.06 14.54
CA THR A 309 15.53 -28.49 15.93
C THR A 309 15.81 -29.97 16.12
N TYR A 310 16.31 -30.37 17.29
CA TYR A 310 16.53 -31.79 17.59
C TYR A 310 15.50 -32.30 18.59
N ALA A 311 14.79 -33.36 18.21
CA ALA A 311 14.00 -34.13 19.17
C ALA A 311 14.92 -34.79 20.23
N PRO A 312 14.41 -35.06 21.45
CA PRO A 312 15.22 -35.67 22.51
C PRO A 312 15.90 -36.98 22.08
N GLY A 313 17.23 -36.99 22.08
CA GLY A 313 18.05 -38.16 21.69
C GLY A 313 18.22 -38.37 20.18
N ALA A 314 17.67 -37.48 19.34
CA ALA A 314 17.83 -37.57 17.89
C ALA A 314 19.28 -37.27 17.45
N VAL A 315 19.76 -38.04 16.48
CA VAL A 315 21.05 -37.82 15.83
C VAL A 315 20.93 -36.71 14.80
N ASP A 316 19.88 -36.79 13.98
CA ASP A 316 19.57 -35.85 12.89
C ASP A 316 18.53 -34.82 13.35
N PRO A 317 18.62 -33.56 12.87
CA PRO A 317 17.64 -32.54 13.18
C PRO A 317 16.36 -32.68 12.35
N ASN A 318 15.27 -32.10 12.87
CA ASN A 318 14.14 -31.66 12.07
C ASN A 318 14.52 -30.34 11.39
N TRP A 319 14.51 -30.32 10.07
CA TRP A 319 14.88 -29.14 9.31
C TRP A 319 13.85 -28.03 9.47
N GLY A 320 14.34 -26.83 9.76
CA GLY A 320 13.52 -25.63 9.87
C GLY A 320 13.19 -25.03 8.51
N GLN A 321 12.18 -24.16 8.49
CA GLN A 321 11.96 -23.26 7.36
C GLN A 321 13.04 -22.18 7.33
N VAL A 322 13.32 -21.69 6.12
CA VAL A 322 14.16 -20.50 5.89
C VAL A 322 13.31 -19.25 6.09
N PHE A 323 13.73 -18.40 7.03
CA PHE A 323 13.22 -17.05 7.23
C PHE A 323 14.08 -16.05 6.48
N ALA A 324 13.47 -14.98 5.98
CA ALA A 324 14.16 -13.90 5.28
C ALA A 324 13.93 -12.56 5.97
N PHE A 325 14.88 -11.64 5.85
CA PHE A 325 14.67 -10.23 6.17
C PHE A 325 15.58 -9.36 5.30
N THR A 326 15.17 -8.12 5.08
CA THR A 326 15.96 -7.11 4.37
C THR A 326 16.59 -6.14 5.35
N VAL A 327 17.77 -5.65 4.98
CA VAL A 327 18.51 -4.69 5.78
C VAL A 327 18.72 -3.45 4.95
N ASP A 328 18.16 -2.33 5.42
CA ASP A 328 18.25 -1.04 4.74
C ASP A 328 18.19 0.10 5.76
N ASN A 329 18.65 1.28 5.35
CA ASN A 329 18.42 2.49 6.13
C ASN A 329 16.92 2.85 6.13
N GLN A 330 16.45 3.54 7.18
CA GLN A 330 15.08 4.03 7.28
C GLN A 330 15.06 5.54 7.07
N PRO A 331 14.07 6.10 6.37
CA PRO A 331 13.97 7.55 6.20
C PRO A 331 13.75 8.26 7.54
N PRO A 332 14.16 9.54 7.65
CA PRO A 332 13.82 10.37 8.79
C PRO A 332 12.30 10.44 9.00
N SER A 333 11.85 10.31 10.25
CA SER A 333 10.47 10.62 10.60
C SER A 333 10.35 12.11 10.89
N VAL A 334 9.42 12.77 10.19
CA VAL A 334 9.22 14.22 10.25
C VAL A 334 7.79 14.51 10.70
N ASN A 335 7.65 15.39 11.67
CA ASN A 335 6.38 15.96 12.10
C ASN A 335 6.52 17.49 12.09
N ALA A 336 5.83 18.15 11.17
CA ALA A 336 5.86 19.60 10.94
C ALA A 336 5.08 20.39 12.00
N GLY A 337 4.29 19.72 12.85
CA GLY A 337 3.41 20.30 13.86
C GLY A 337 1.95 20.39 13.39
N ASP A 338 1.06 20.74 14.32
CA ASP A 338 -0.37 20.90 14.04
C ASP A 338 -0.66 22.13 13.17
N ASP A 339 -1.65 22.03 12.29
CA ASP A 339 -2.17 23.17 11.51
C ASP A 339 -2.55 24.36 12.41
N VAL A 340 -2.25 25.57 11.94
CA VAL A 340 -2.42 26.81 12.69
C VAL A 340 -3.48 27.70 12.06
N ALA A 341 -4.37 28.26 12.89
CA ALA A 341 -5.22 29.39 12.51
C ALA A 341 -4.74 30.66 13.24
N THR A 342 -4.52 31.75 12.51
CA THR A 342 -4.04 33.03 13.05
C THR A 342 -4.62 34.20 12.27
N TRP A 343 -4.28 35.44 12.62
CA TRP A 343 -4.74 36.64 11.94
C TRP A 343 -3.65 37.70 11.83
N LEU A 344 -3.79 38.62 10.88
CA LEU A 344 -2.87 39.73 10.74
C LEU A 344 -3.06 40.75 11.86
N ASP A 345 -1.96 41.21 12.47
CA ASP A 345 -1.94 42.41 13.31
C ASP A 345 -1.16 43.52 12.59
N ASN A 346 -1.85 44.61 12.26
CA ASN A 346 -1.27 45.73 11.51
C ASN A 346 -0.55 45.31 10.20
N GLY A 347 -1.10 44.32 9.49
CA GLY A 347 -0.64 43.87 8.17
C GLY A 347 0.35 42.70 8.16
N SER A 348 0.76 42.18 9.32
CA SER A 348 1.60 40.98 9.40
C SER A 348 1.35 40.17 10.67
N VAL A 349 1.76 38.91 10.70
CA VAL A 349 1.81 38.10 11.91
C VAL A 349 3.07 37.24 11.91
N GLU A 350 3.68 37.07 13.08
CA GLU A 350 4.78 36.14 13.28
C GLU A 350 4.24 34.89 13.99
N VAL A 351 4.44 33.73 13.38
CA VAL A 351 4.02 32.43 13.92
C VAL A 351 5.27 31.64 14.26
N ALA A 352 5.39 31.20 15.51
CA ALA A 352 6.40 30.24 15.91
C ALA A 352 5.95 28.85 15.47
N ILE A 353 6.80 28.16 14.69
CA ILE A 353 6.59 26.79 14.24
C ILE A 353 7.66 25.90 14.85
N ALA A 354 7.25 24.73 15.32
CA ALA A 354 8.12 23.78 16.00
C ALA A 354 7.83 22.39 15.47
N ALA A 355 8.83 21.81 14.82
CA ALA A 355 8.77 20.46 14.29
C ALA A 355 9.62 19.48 15.11
N ALA A 356 9.28 18.21 14.98
CA ALA A 356 10.09 17.09 15.45
C ALA A 356 10.65 16.31 14.27
N VAL A 357 11.95 16.03 14.31
CA VAL A 357 12.62 15.12 13.37
C VAL A 357 13.33 14.05 14.18
N THR A 358 13.10 12.80 13.86
CA THR A 358 13.74 11.66 14.55
C THR A 358 14.31 10.67 13.54
N ASP A 359 15.55 10.27 13.77
CA ASP A 359 16.31 9.31 12.96
C ASP A 359 17.41 8.66 13.82
N LEU A 360 17.92 7.51 13.38
CA LEU A 360 19.12 6.87 13.93
C LEU A 360 20.41 7.48 13.36
N ASP A 361 20.36 7.98 12.12
CA ASP A 361 21.47 8.59 11.41
C ASP A 361 21.48 10.12 11.57
N PRO A 362 22.63 10.79 11.33
CA PRO A 362 22.72 12.24 11.40
C PRO A 362 21.85 12.95 10.34
N THR A 363 20.78 13.61 10.78
CA THR A 363 19.81 14.24 9.89
C THR A 363 19.97 15.76 9.77
N THR A 364 19.73 16.29 8.57
CA THR A 364 19.54 17.73 8.31
C THR A 364 18.07 18.04 8.07
N ALA A 365 17.62 19.26 8.36
CA ALA A 365 16.22 19.66 8.17
C ALA A 365 16.13 21.00 7.43
N LEU A 366 15.15 21.16 6.55
CA LEU A 366 14.91 22.37 5.77
C LEU A 366 13.42 22.66 5.57
N TRP A 367 12.98 23.82 6.05
CA TRP A 367 11.67 24.38 5.77
C TRP A 367 11.61 25.09 4.42
N THR A 368 10.53 24.86 3.68
CA THR A 368 10.22 25.54 2.41
C THR A 368 8.76 25.97 2.35
N VAL A 369 8.47 27.00 1.54
CA VAL A 369 7.11 27.43 1.24
C VAL A 369 6.64 26.69 -0.02
N ILE A 370 5.61 25.87 0.11
CA ILE A 370 5.02 25.11 -1.00
C ILE A 370 3.95 25.94 -1.71
N SER A 371 3.11 26.63 -0.93
CA SER A 371 2.12 27.56 -1.46
C SER A 371 1.85 28.70 -0.49
N GLU A 372 1.51 29.86 -1.05
CA GLU A 372 1.18 31.08 -0.33
C GLU A 372 0.17 31.90 -1.14
N PRO A 373 -0.61 32.80 -0.51
CA PRO A 373 -1.64 33.58 -1.20
C PRO A 373 -1.07 34.50 -2.28
N ASN A 374 0.07 35.14 -2.01
CA ASN A 374 0.84 35.93 -2.94
C ASN A 374 2.33 35.65 -2.74
N GLU A 375 3.10 35.67 -3.83
CA GLU A 375 4.55 35.42 -3.78
C GLU A 375 5.27 36.38 -2.81
N GLY A 376 6.09 35.82 -1.93
CA GLY A 376 6.90 36.55 -0.96
C GLY A 376 6.14 37.05 0.26
N THR A 377 4.96 36.50 0.55
CA THR A 377 4.18 36.87 1.75
C THR A 377 4.45 35.97 2.94
N ALA A 378 5.11 34.82 2.75
CA ALA A 378 5.70 34.00 3.80
C ALA A 378 7.24 34.12 3.83
N VAL A 379 7.79 34.43 5.00
CA VAL A 379 9.24 34.52 5.22
C VAL A 379 9.63 33.69 6.43
N ILE A 380 10.36 32.59 6.22
CA ILE A 380 10.89 31.73 7.28
C ILE A 380 12.24 32.29 7.74
N ALA A 381 12.37 32.57 9.04
CA ALA A 381 13.56 33.23 9.58
C ALA A 381 14.82 32.35 9.50
N ASN A 382 14.74 31.11 10.00
CA ASN A 382 15.85 30.15 10.00
C ASN A 382 15.36 28.80 9.44
N PRO A 383 15.28 28.66 8.09
CA PRO A 383 14.67 27.47 7.49
C PRO A 383 15.40 26.17 7.80
N ALA A 384 16.68 26.22 8.19
CA ALA A 384 17.45 25.03 8.56
C ALA A 384 17.33 24.63 10.05
N GLN A 385 16.39 25.20 10.80
CA GLN A 385 16.10 24.84 12.19
C GLN A 385 14.70 24.25 12.28
N THR A 386 14.54 23.15 13.03
CA THR A 386 13.23 22.52 13.25
C THR A 386 12.28 23.44 14.04
N GLU A 387 12.83 24.30 14.89
CA GLU A 387 12.11 25.40 15.54
C GLU A 387 12.53 26.74 14.91
N THR A 388 11.56 27.46 14.34
CA THR A 388 11.78 28.78 13.72
C THR A 388 10.51 29.61 13.76
N ASN A 389 10.62 30.89 13.42
CA ASN A 389 9.47 31.74 13.16
C ASN A 389 9.23 31.87 11.66
N VAL A 390 7.96 32.02 11.28
CA VAL A 390 7.52 32.43 9.95
C VAL A 390 6.74 33.75 10.07
N THR A 391 7.10 34.73 9.25
CA THR A 391 6.36 35.99 9.12
C THR A 391 5.42 35.89 7.93
N LEU A 392 4.14 36.18 8.15
CA LEU A 392 3.06 36.10 7.16
C LEU A 392 2.44 37.49 6.98
N SER A 393 2.20 37.92 5.74
CA SER A 393 1.76 39.30 5.43
C SER A 393 0.55 39.41 4.49
N ALA A 394 -0.15 38.30 4.24
CA ALA A 394 -1.42 38.29 3.52
C ALA A 394 -2.43 37.33 4.17
N VAL A 395 -3.71 37.61 3.96
CA VAL A 395 -4.82 36.72 4.35
C VAL A 395 -4.89 35.56 3.36
N GLY A 396 -5.10 34.35 3.86
CA GLY A 396 -5.21 33.12 3.07
C GLY A 396 -4.45 31.95 3.68
N ALA A 397 -4.42 30.84 2.95
CA ALA A 397 -3.73 29.63 3.36
C ALA A 397 -2.26 29.64 2.91
N TYR A 398 -1.38 29.22 3.81
CA TYR A 398 0.03 28.97 3.57
C TYR A 398 0.31 27.50 3.82
N VAL A 399 0.99 26.83 2.89
CA VAL A 399 1.46 25.46 3.09
C VAL A 399 2.98 25.49 3.15
N LEU A 400 3.52 25.14 4.31
CA LEU A 400 4.95 24.97 4.54
C LEU A 400 5.28 23.48 4.56
N GLN A 401 6.48 23.13 4.12
CA GLN A 401 6.98 21.75 4.19
C GLN A 401 8.31 21.74 4.92
N LEU A 402 8.45 20.80 5.85
CA LEU A 402 9.74 20.42 6.41
C LEU A 402 10.22 19.16 5.70
N GLU A 403 11.39 19.24 5.07
CA GLU A 403 12.12 18.08 4.57
C GLU A 403 13.27 17.78 5.53
N ALA A 404 13.42 16.52 5.90
CA ALA A 404 14.58 16.01 6.62
C ALA A 404 15.34 15.01 5.75
N ASP A 405 16.67 15.07 5.79
CA ASP A 405 17.58 14.29 4.93
C ASP A 405 18.73 13.72 5.79
N ASP A 406 18.84 12.40 5.86
CA ASP A 406 19.89 11.66 6.58
C ASP A 406 21.14 11.39 5.70
N GLY A 407 21.14 11.84 4.45
CA GLY A 407 22.18 11.63 3.44
C GLY A 407 21.89 10.49 2.46
N GLU A 408 20.90 9.65 2.73
CA GLU A 408 20.47 8.52 1.89
C GLU A 408 18.98 8.57 1.55
N TYR A 409 18.13 8.80 2.54
CA TYR A 409 16.69 8.91 2.43
C TYR A 409 16.17 10.25 2.98
N LYS A 410 14.95 10.57 2.58
CA LYS A 410 14.29 11.83 2.94
C LYS A 410 12.93 11.57 3.56
N GLY A 411 12.65 12.27 4.65
CA GLY A 411 11.33 12.40 5.24
C GLY A 411 10.74 13.77 4.95
N VAL A 412 9.43 13.86 4.77
CA VAL A 412 8.74 15.13 4.58
C VAL A 412 7.46 15.17 5.38
N ASP A 413 7.10 16.35 5.87
CA ASP A 413 5.78 16.64 6.41
C ASP A 413 5.37 18.08 6.11
N THR A 414 4.08 18.35 6.09
CA THR A 414 3.51 19.67 5.74
C THR A 414 2.70 20.26 6.88
N LEU A 415 2.82 21.58 7.03
CA LEU A 415 2.06 22.40 7.98
C LEU A 415 1.23 23.42 7.21
N THR A 416 -0.07 23.49 7.51
CA THR A 416 -0.96 24.52 6.96
C THR A 416 -1.19 25.64 7.96
N ILE A 417 -0.99 26.88 7.54
CA ILE A 417 -1.32 28.08 8.32
C ILE A 417 -2.41 28.87 7.61
N ASN A 418 -3.58 28.97 8.22
CA ASN A 418 -4.69 29.79 7.75
C ASN A 418 -4.63 31.17 8.43
N VAL A 419 -4.39 32.21 7.65
CA VAL A 419 -4.31 33.59 8.13
C VAL A 419 -5.59 34.33 7.79
N PHE A 420 -6.24 34.90 8.80
CA PHE A 420 -7.48 35.66 8.69
C PHE A 420 -7.24 37.16 8.86
N THR A 421 -8.25 37.95 8.51
CA THR A 421 -8.20 39.41 8.61
C THR A 421 -8.15 39.88 10.07
N ASP A 422 -8.83 39.18 10.96
CA ASP A 422 -8.90 39.50 12.37
C ASP A 422 -9.09 38.24 13.24
N HIS A 423 -8.95 38.44 14.55
CA HIS A 423 -9.05 37.40 15.56
C HIS A 423 -10.41 36.69 15.60
N CYS A 424 -11.50 37.36 15.20
CA CYS A 424 -12.84 36.79 15.25
C CYS A 424 -13.06 35.82 14.10
N GLU A 425 -12.66 36.19 12.89
CA GLU A 425 -12.68 35.30 11.72
C GLU A 425 -11.82 34.05 11.95
N ALA A 426 -10.63 34.21 12.56
CA ALA A 426 -9.79 33.09 12.95
C ALA A 426 -10.46 32.19 14.01
N ALA A 427 -11.12 32.76 15.01
CA ALA A 427 -11.83 31.98 16.02
C ALA A 427 -12.97 31.16 15.39
N LYS A 428 -13.75 31.78 14.48
CA LYS A 428 -14.87 31.12 13.78
C LYS A 428 -14.44 29.97 12.89
N SER A 429 -13.21 29.97 12.39
CA SER A 429 -12.71 28.88 11.54
C SER A 429 -12.34 27.61 12.32
N LEU A 430 -12.16 27.71 13.64
CA LEU A 430 -11.73 26.58 14.46
C LEU A 430 -12.88 25.59 14.72
N PRO A 431 -12.59 24.27 14.72
CA PRO A 431 -13.56 23.27 15.13
C PRO A 431 -14.06 23.54 16.56
N GLY A 432 -15.38 23.49 16.76
CA GLY A 432 -16.00 23.67 18.07
C GLY A 432 -16.23 25.13 18.48
N TRP A 433 -15.94 26.10 17.62
CA TRP A 433 -16.35 27.49 17.87
C TRP A 433 -17.88 27.57 18.04
N THR A 434 -18.30 28.31 19.05
CA THR A 434 -19.71 28.60 19.33
C THR A 434 -19.82 30.08 19.69
N ALA A 435 -20.76 30.79 19.07
CA ALA A 435 -21.02 32.19 19.38
C ALA A 435 -21.33 32.37 20.88
N LEU A 436 -20.78 33.42 21.48
CA LEU A 436 -21.09 33.76 22.86
C LEU A 436 -22.57 34.16 22.97
N PRO A 437 -23.32 33.63 23.94
CA PRO A 437 -24.67 34.13 24.20
C PRO A 437 -24.63 35.63 24.50
N GLY A 438 -25.21 36.44 23.62
CA GLY A 438 -25.24 37.90 23.75
C GLY A 438 -24.27 38.66 22.86
N ASP A 439 -23.36 37.98 22.14
CA ASP A 439 -22.65 38.55 20.99
C ASP A 439 -23.62 38.51 19.80
N ILE A 440 -24.34 39.60 19.58
CA ILE A 440 -25.46 39.67 18.63
C ILE A 440 -24.94 40.01 17.23
N ASN A 441 -23.91 40.84 17.14
CA ASN A 441 -23.31 41.22 15.87
C ASN A 441 -22.25 40.22 15.36
N LEU A 442 -21.91 39.21 16.17
CA LEU A 442 -20.93 38.17 15.90
C LEU A 442 -19.53 38.72 15.64
N ASP A 443 -19.12 39.75 16.38
CA ASP A 443 -17.76 40.31 16.34
C ASP A 443 -16.80 39.65 17.36
N CYS A 444 -17.27 38.59 18.02
CA CYS A 444 -16.55 37.80 19.02
C CYS A 444 -16.31 38.55 20.34
N VAL A 445 -16.93 39.70 20.54
CA VAL A 445 -16.94 40.47 21.78
C VAL A 445 -18.40 40.62 22.23
N VAL A 446 -18.63 40.72 23.53
CA VAL A 446 -19.94 41.13 24.07
C VAL A 446 -19.75 42.50 24.69
N ASP A 447 -20.23 43.54 24.04
CA ASP A 447 -20.02 44.92 24.48
C ASP A 447 -21.27 45.82 24.38
N GLN A 448 -21.05 47.14 24.39
CA GLN A 448 -22.13 48.12 24.34
C GLN A 448 -22.87 48.10 22.99
N LEU A 449 -22.20 47.76 21.89
CA LEU A 449 -22.84 47.64 20.58
C LEU A 449 -23.86 46.50 20.61
N ASP A 450 -23.53 45.36 21.21
CA ASP A 450 -24.50 44.27 21.39
C ASP A 450 -25.67 44.69 22.27
N MET A 451 -25.39 45.41 23.35
CA MET A 451 -26.43 45.94 24.23
C MET A 451 -27.34 46.94 23.50
N ASP A 452 -26.79 47.77 22.64
CA ASP A 452 -27.53 48.74 21.84
C ASP A 452 -28.41 48.03 20.80
N ILE A 453 -27.88 47.01 20.11
CA ILE A 453 -28.65 46.16 19.18
C ILE A 453 -29.76 45.44 19.94
N LEU A 454 -29.47 44.88 21.11
CA LEU A 454 -30.46 44.25 21.98
C LEU A 454 -31.54 45.24 22.41
N THR A 455 -31.14 46.46 22.79
CA THR A 455 -32.05 47.53 23.25
C THR A 455 -32.93 48.04 22.12
N GLU A 456 -32.38 48.22 20.92
CA GLU A 456 -33.12 48.62 19.71
C GLU A 456 -34.22 47.61 19.38
N ASN A 457 -33.93 46.33 19.54
CA ASN A 457 -34.86 45.24 19.27
C ASN A 457 -35.61 44.76 20.52
N TRP A 458 -35.46 45.45 21.65
CA TRP A 458 -36.00 45.03 22.93
C TRP A 458 -37.53 45.03 22.88
N LEU A 459 -38.14 43.89 23.21
CA LEU A 459 -39.59 43.64 23.07
C LEU A 459 -40.12 43.69 21.63
N GLY A 460 -39.25 43.74 20.61
CA GLY A 460 -39.66 43.59 19.22
C GLY A 460 -40.38 42.26 19.01
N CYS A 461 -41.56 42.28 18.39
CA CYS A 461 -42.34 41.08 18.11
C CYS A 461 -42.61 40.93 16.61
N ASN A 462 -42.31 39.76 16.06
CA ASN A 462 -42.54 39.39 14.66
C ASN A 462 -43.64 38.31 14.50
N GLY A 463 -44.46 38.09 15.53
CA GLY A 463 -45.62 37.22 15.47
C GLY A 463 -46.78 37.86 14.70
N LEU A 464 -47.59 37.03 14.04
CA LEU A 464 -48.73 37.47 13.20
C LEU A 464 -49.79 38.29 13.97
N ASP A 465 -49.80 38.23 15.31
CA ASP A 465 -50.87 38.74 16.17
C ASP A 465 -50.37 39.79 17.18
N CYS A 466 -49.13 40.26 17.06
CA CYS A 466 -48.54 41.18 18.02
C CYS A 466 -48.99 42.63 17.77
N PRO A 467 -49.51 43.35 18.78
CA PRO A 467 -49.64 44.79 18.70
C PRO A 467 -48.24 45.41 18.72
N ASP A 468 -47.92 46.27 17.73
CA ASP A 468 -46.64 46.98 17.67
C ASP A 468 -46.45 47.79 18.96
N PRO A 469 -45.45 47.48 19.81
CA PRO A 469 -45.25 48.16 21.08
C PRO A 469 -44.79 49.62 20.92
N ASN A 470 -44.42 50.04 19.72
CA ASN A 470 -44.00 51.42 19.40
C ASN A 470 -45.10 52.27 18.74
N VAL A 471 -46.30 51.72 18.56
CA VAL A 471 -47.48 52.48 18.09
C VAL A 471 -48.46 52.63 19.27
N PRO A 472 -48.62 53.84 19.83
CA PRO A 472 -49.41 54.07 21.04
C PRO A 472 -50.92 53.86 20.87
#